data_AF-A0AAW0H870-F1
#
_entry.id   AF-A0AAW0H870-F1
#
_cell.length_a   1.000
_cell.length_b   1.000
_cell.length_c   1.000
_cell.angle_alpha   90.00
_cell.angle_beta   90.00
_cell.angle_gamma   90.00
#
_symmetry.space_group_name_H-M   'P 1'
#
loop_
_entity.id
_entity.type
_entity.pdbx_description
1 polymer ?
#
loop_
_entity_poly.entity_id
_entity_poly.type
_entity_poly.pdbx_seq_one_letter_code
_entity_poly.pdbx_strand_id
1 'polypeptide(L)'
;MMLSEWLIDVPSDLGQEWIVVVCPVGKRALIVASRGSTSAYTKSGYCVNRFSSLLPGGNRRNSTTAKDYTILDCIYSEVNQTYYVLDVMCWRGHPFYDCQFKFVGLKNFPCTPESLCKVLSMDFPFEVDGLLFYHKQTHYSPGSTPLVGWLRPYMVSDILGVAVPAGPLTTKPEYAGHQLQQIIEHKRSQEDMKDKLTHKPSENGHYELEHLSTPKLKSPPHSPGNIMDN
;
A
#
# COMPACT_ATOMS: atom_id res chain seq x y z
N MET A 1 -9.72 -1.57 -6.30
CA MET A 1 -8.24 -1.69 -6.31
C MET A 1 -7.86 -3.11 -5.92
N MET A 2 -6.71 -3.61 -6.36
CA MET A 2 -6.16 -4.89 -5.91
C MET A 2 -5.56 -4.70 -4.51
N LEU A 3 -6.02 -5.49 -3.54
CA LEU A 3 -5.68 -5.35 -2.12
C LEU A 3 -4.82 -6.55 -1.69
N SER A 4 -3.80 -6.25 -0.90
CA SER A 4 -2.90 -7.25 -0.34
C SER A 4 -3.45 -7.83 0.95
N GLU A 5 -3.10 -9.09 1.20
CA GLU A 5 -3.27 -9.74 2.50
C GLU A 5 -1.98 -9.65 3.31
N TRP A 6 -2.03 -9.91 4.62
CA TRP A 6 -0.81 -10.06 5.42
C TRP A 6 -0.03 -11.28 4.94
N LEU A 7 1.26 -11.11 4.62
CA LEU A 7 2.11 -12.21 4.16
C LEU A 7 2.54 -13.08 5.34
N ILE A 8 1.65 -13.92 5.86
CA ILE A 8 1.96 -14.83 6.98
C ILE A 8 2.44 -16.19 6.47
N ASP A 9 1.83 -16.71 5.40
CA ASP A 9 2.28 -17.96 4.80
C ASP A 9 3.28 -17.61 3.72
N VAL A 10 4.56 -17.85 4.01
CA VAL A 10 5.64 -17.50 3.11
C VAL A 10 5.69 -18.49 1.95
N PRO A 11 5.54 -18.03 0.69
CA PRO A 11 5.69 -18.89 -0.48
C PRO A 11 7.08 -19.53 -0.52
N SER A 12 7.16 -20.82 -0.82
CA SER A 12 8.44 -21.53 -0.93
C SER A 12 9.30 -21.03 -2.09
N ASP A 13 8.67 -20.40 -3.08
CA ASP A 13 9.28 -19.81 -4.27
C ASP A 13 9.41 -18.28 -4.18
N LEU A 14 9.34 -17.69 -2.98
CA LEU A 14 9.37 -16.24 -2.76
C LEU A 14 10.54 -15.57 -3.50
N GLY A 15 11.75 -16.12 -3.39
CA GLY A 15 12.94 -15.55 -4.02
C GLY A 15 12.94 -15.59 -5.55
N GLN A 16 12.15 -16.49 -6.15
CA GLN A 16 12.14 -16.79 -7.57
C GLN A 16 10.95 -16.13 -8.27
N GLU A 17 9.75 -16.23 -7.72
CA GLU A 17 8.50 -15.83 -8.39
C GLU A 17 7.88 -14.56 -7.82
N TRP A 18 8.50 -13.93 -6.82
CA TRP A 18 7.97 -12.71 -6.20
C TRP A 18 8.91 -11.52 -6.32
N ILE A 19 8.31 -10.33 -6.31
CA ILE A 19 8.99 -9.04 -6.24
C ILE A 19 8.49 -8.26 -5.03
N VAL A 20 9.32 -7.39 -4.47
CA VAL A 20 8.96 -6.50 -3.37
C VAL A 20 8.95 -5.05 -3.84
N VAL A 21 7.95 -4.29 -3.39
CA VAL A 21 7.81 -2.85 -3.59
C VAL A 21 7.80 -2.15 -2.23
N VAL A 22 8.71 -1.19 -2.05
CA VAL A 22 8.78 -0.37 -0.83
C VAL A 22 7.77 0.76 -0.94
N CYS A 23 6.82 0.80 -0.01
CA CYS A 23 5.68 1.70 -0.06
C CYS A 23 5.86 2.88 0.89
N PRO A 24 5.61 4.13 0.43
CA PRO A 24 5.64 5.31 1.28
C PRO A 24 4.45 5.34 2.25
N VAL A 25 4.61 6.07 3.36
CA VAL A 25 3.47 6.50 4.18
C VAL A 25 2.58 7.42 3.35
N GLY A 26 1.30 7.06 3.26
CA GLY A 26 0.35 7.80 2.45
C GLY A 26 -1.01 7.13 2.32
N LYS A 27 -1.89 7.75 1.54
CA LYS A 27 -3.26 7.29 1.30
C LYS A 27 -3.34 6.61 -0.07
N ARG A 28 -3.84 5.37 -0.11
CA ARG A 28 -4.04 4.65 -1.37
C ARG A 28 -5.19 5.29 -2.15
N ALA A 29 -4.97 5.53 -3.44
CA ALA A 29 -5.90 6.22 -4.31
C ALA A 29 -5.91 5.61 -5.72
N LEU A 30 -7.11 5.35 -6.23
CA LEU A 30 -7.32 5.07 -7.65
C LEU A 30 -7.32 6.40 -8.39
N ILE A 31 -6.42 6.56 -9.36
CA ILE A 31 -6.31 7.76 -10.18
C ILE A 31 -6.92 7.50 -11.54
N VAL A 32 -7.88 8.33 -11.93
CA VAL A 32 -8.51 8.28 -13.25
C VAL A 32 -8.30 9.63 -13.93
N ALA A 33 -7.47 9.65 -14.96
CA ALA A 33 -7.34 10.79 -15.86
C ALA A 33 -8.18 10.52 -17.10
N SER A 34 -9.16 11.36 -17.41
CA SER A 34 -10.04 11.20 -18.57
C SER A 34 -10.79 12.51 -18.86
N ARG A 35 -11.04 12.77 -20.15
CA ARG A 35 -11.85 13.91 -20.62
C ARG A 35 -11.36 15.27 -20.09
N GLY A 36 -10.05 15.45 -20.05
CA GLY A 36 -9.39 16.70 -19.70
C GLY A 36 -9.27 16.98 -18.20
N SER A 37 -9.44 15.98 -17.33
CA SER A 37 -9.29 16.13 -15.89
C SER A 37 -8.88 14.81 -15.23
N THR A 38 -8.24 14.91 -14.07
CA THR A 38 -7.83 13.79 -13.24
C THR A 38 -8.60 13.78 -11.93
N SER A 39 -9.03 12.61 -11.49
CA SER A 39 -9.75 12.41 -10.23
C SER A 39 -9.09 11.32 -9.42
N ALA A 40 -9.04 11.52 -8.11
CA ALA A 40 -8.50 10.57 -7.15
C ALA A 40 -9.64 10.00 -6.31
N TYR A 41 -9.73 8.68 -6.23
CA TYR A 41 -10.78 7.96 -5.54
C TYR A 41 -10.21 7.10 -4.41
N THR A 42 -10.89 7.04 -3.27
CA THR A 42 -10.59 6.11 -2.18
C THR A 42 -10.89 4.66 -2.58
N LYS A 43 -10.53 3.71 -1.71
CA LYS A 43 -10.93 2.30 -1.82
C LYS A 43 -12.46 2.12 -1.90
N SER A 44 -13.21 2.94 -1.15
CA SER A 44 -14.67 2.95 -1.15
C SER A 44 -15.30 3.62 -2.38
N GLY A 45 -14.48 4.16 -3.30
CA GLY A 45 -14.96 4.84 -4.50
C GLY A 45 -15.33 6.31 -4.29
N TYR A 46 -15.10 6.87 -3.09
CA TYR A 46 -15.32 8.28 -2.82
C TYR A 46 -14.28 9.14 -3.57
N CYS A 47 -14.75 10.14 -4.33
CA CYS A 47 -13.87 11.07 -5.04
C CYS A 47 -13.29 12.08 -4.05
N VAL A 48 -12.00 11.95 -3.72
CA VAL A 48 -11.30 12.80 -2.76
C VAL A 48 -10.94 14.15 -3.39
N ASN A 49 -10.54 14.14 -4.66
CA ASN A 49 -10.08 15.35 -5.33
C ASN A 49 -10.24 15.24 -6.85
N ARG A 50 -10.38 16.40 -7.49
CA ARG A 50 -10.37 16.56 -8.94
C ARG A 50 -9.44 17.71 -9.32
N PHE A 51 -8.46 17.41 -10.16
CA PHE A 51 -7.40 18.33 -10.54
C PHE A 51 -7.04 18.16 -12.02
N SER A 52 -6.23 19.08 -12.55
CA SER A 52 -5.59 18.88 -13.85
C SER A 52 -4.25 18.20 -13.67
N SER A 53 -3.94 17.22 -14.52
CA SER A 53 -2.63 16.57 -14.55
C SER A 53 -2.16 16.36 -15.97
N LEU A 54 -0.90 15.98 -16.11
CA LEU A 54 -0.29 15.66 -17.40
C LEU A 54 -0.50 14.22 -17.85
N LEU A 55 -1.19 13.41 -17.04
CA LEU A 55 -1.59 12.09 -17.47
C LEU A 55 -2.41 12.21 -18.76
N PRO A 56 -2.27 11.29 -19.72
CA PRO A 56 -3.14 11.23 -20.88
C PRO A 56 -4.63 11.26 -20.46
N GLY A 57 -5.38 12.23 -20.99
CA GLY A 57 -6.77 12.50 -20.60
C GLY A 57 -6.95 13.41 -19.36
N GLY A 58 -5.87 13.81 -18.68
CA GLY A 58 -5.89 14.57 -17.41
C GLY A 58 -5.92 16.10 -17.54
N ASN A 59 -5.75 16.63 -18.75
CA ASN A 59 -5.81 18.06 -19.05
C ASN A 59 -6.46 18.27 -20.42
N ARG A 60 -7.26 19.33 -20.56
CA ARG A 60 -7.89 19.75 -21.83
C ARG A 60 -6.88 19.98 -22.94
N ARG A 61 -5.67 20.46 -22.61
CA ARG A 61 -4.59 20.70 -23.58
C ARG A 61 -4.00 19.42 -24.17
N ASN A 62 -4.01 18.32 -23.42
CA ASN A 62 -3.39 17.04 -23.78
C ASN A 62 -4.43 15.94 -24.06
N SER A 63 -5.69 16.32 -24.28
CA SER A 63 -6.79 15.44 -24.63
C SER A 63 -7.02 15.54 -26.14
N THR A 64 -6.05 15.06 -26.93
CA THR A 64 -6.12 15.09 -28.40
C THR A 64 -7.21 14.18 -28.93
N THR A 65 -7.58 13.14 -28.18
CA THR A 65 -8.60 12.17 -28.56
C THR A 65 -9.60 11.97 -27.43
N ALA A 66 -10.90 11.85 -27.75
CA ALA A 66 -11.95 11.51 -26.78
C ALA A 66 -11.73 10.13 -26.12
N LYS A 67 -10.84 9.33 -26.71
CA LYS A 67 -10.33 8.07 -26.20
C LYS A 67 -8.94 8.25 -25.58
N ASP A 68 -8.66 9.31 -24.83
CA ASP A 68 -7.46 9.42 -23.99
C ASP A 68 -7.84 9.34 -22.50
N TYR A 69 -7.34 8.31 -21.80
CA TYR A 69 -7.62 8.01 -20.40
C TYR A 69 -6.46 7.20 -19.84
N THR A 70 -6.20 7.42 -18.57
CA THR A 70 -5.16 6.75 -17.78
C THR A 70 -5.78 6.34 -16.46
N ILE A 71 -5.49 5.11 -16.03
CA ILE A 71 -5.94 4.56 -14.75
C ILE A 71 -4.73 4.02 -14.00
N LEU A 72 -4.48 4.55 -12.80
CA LEU A 72 -3.34 4.18 -11.95
C LEU A 72 -3.81 3.79 -10.55
N ASP A 73 -3.09 2.86 -9.93
CA ASP A 73 -3.15 2.60 -8.49
C ASP A 73 -1.97 3.33 -7.86
N CYS A 74 -2.25 4.26 -6.95
CA CYS A 74 -1.26 5.15 -6.38
C CYS A 74 -1.31 5.18 -4.86
N ILE A 75 -0.22 5.62 -4.25
CA ILE A 75 -0.16 6.05 -2.85
C ILE A 75 0.16 7.55 -2.85
N TYR A 76 -0.75 8.35 -2.32
CA TYR A 76 -0.53 9.79 -2.16
C TYR A 76 0.19 10.09 -0.86
N SER A 77 1.39 10.65 -0.97
CA SER A 77 2.13 11.20 0.17
C SER A 77 1.80 12.69 0.31
N GLU A 78 1.18 13.06 1.43
CA GLU A 78 0.81 14.45 1.72
C GLU A 78 2.05 15.35 1.90
N VAL A 79 3.07 14.83 2.60
CA VAL A 79 4.33 15.53 2.87
C VAL A 79 5.04 15.89 1.56
N ASN A 80 5.11 14.93 0.64
CA ASN A 80 5.81 15.12 -0.63
C ASN A 80 4.91 15.69 -1.74
N GLN A 81 3.61 15.86 -1.48
CA GLN A 81 2.58 16.22 -2.47
C GLN A 81 2.70 15.42 -3.77
N THR A 82 2.95 14.12 -3.63
CA THR A 82 3.33 13.24 -4.75
C THR A 82 2.46 11.98 -4.74
N TYR A 83 1.94 11.63 -5.92
CA TYR A 83 1.32 10.33 -6.17
C TYR A 83 2.41 9.34 -6.57
N TYR A 84 2.77 8.44 -5.67
CA TYR A 84 3.63 7.32 -5.97
C TYR A 84 2.81 6.25 -6.69
N VAL A 85 3.13 5.99 -7.95
CA VAL A 85 2.44 5.02 -8.79
C VAL A 85 2.89 3.63 -8.39
N LEU A 86 1.97 2.85 -7.85
CA LEU A 86 2.16 1.47 -7.45
C LEU A 86 1.95 0.54 -8.64
N ASP A 87 0.92 0.81 -9.45
CA ASP A 87 0.60 -0.01 -10.63
C ASP A 87 -0.15 0.83 -11.70
N VAL A 88 -0.12 0.37 -12.95
CA VAL A 88 -0.70 1.02 -14.13
C VAL A 88 -1.74 0.10 -14.77
N MET A 89 -3.03 0.40 -14.60
CA MET A 89 -4.12 -0.41 -15.18
C MET A 89 -4.40 -0.02 -16.62
N CYS A 90 -4.20 1.26 -16.97
CA CYS A 90 -4.32 1.73 -18.35
C CYS A 90 -3.46 2.98 -18.59
N TRP A 91 -2.75 3.02 -19.72
CA TRP A 91 -1.89 4.13 -20.14
C TRP A 91 -2.05 4.46 -21.62
N ARG A 92 -2.02 5.75 -21.97
CA ARG A 92 -2.10 6.20 -23.36
C ARG A 92 -0.93 7.05 -23.83
N GLY A 93 0.17 6.37 -24.14
CA GLY A 93 1.17 6.88 -25.08
C GLY A 93 2.56 7.09 -24.52
N HIS A 94 2.87 8.25 -23.93
CA HIS A 94 4.27 8.75 -23.89
C HIS A 94 4.53 9.78 -22.74
N PRO A 95 5.81 10.11 -22.42
CA PRO A 95 6.20 10.68 -21.11
C PRO A 95 6.04 12.21 -20.91
N PHE A 96 6.29 12.64 -19.67
CA PHE A 96 5.81 13.84 -18.94
C PHE A 96 6.74 15.06 -18.88
N TYR A 97 6.20 16.30 -18.76
CA TYR A 97 6.69 17.40 -17.88
C TYR A 97 5.64 18.51 -17.57
N ASP A 98 5.60 18.97 -16.29
CA ASP A 98 4.90 20.11 -15.63
C ASP A 98 3.40 20.07 -15.15
N CYS A 99 3.13 19.59 -13.93
CA CYS A 99 1.84 19.76 -13.22
C CYS A 99 2.03 19.90 -11.70
N GLN A 100 1.02 20.45 -11.01
CA GLN A 100 1.04 20.70 -9.56
C GLN A 100 1.39 19.45 -8.72
N PHE A 101 0.92 18.27 -9.14
CA PHE A 101 1.18 17.00 -8.47
C PHE A 101 2.12 16.14 -9.32
N LYS A 102 3.14 15.55 -8.69
CA LYS A 102 4.08 14.65 -9.36
C LYS A 102 3.57 13.21 -9.32
N PHE A 103 3.80 12.48 -10.41
CA PHE A 103 3.56 11.03 -10.50
C PHE A 103 4.91 10.32 -10.61
N VAL A 104 5.23 9.45 -9.65
CA VAL A 104 6.53 8.76 -9.59
C VAL A 104 6.31 7.26 -9.43
N GLY A 105 6.80 6.46 -10.39
CA GLY A 105 6.74 5.00 -10.31
C GLY A 105 7.59 4.47 -9.16
N LEU A 106 7.02 3.60 -8.33
CA LEU A 106 7.78 2.88 -7.31
C LEU A 106 8.66 1.80 -7.96
N LYS A 107 9.88 1.67 -7.44
CA LYS A 107 10.79 0.60 -7.87
C LYS A 107 10.41 -0.71 -7.20
N ASN A 108 10.51 -1.80 -7.96
CA ASN A 108 10.43 -3.15 -7.43
C ASN A 108 11.81 -3.81 -7.38
N PHE A 109 11.96 -4.80 -6.49
CA PHE A 109 13.20 -5.52 -6.25
C PHE A 109 12.94 -7.03 -6.14
N PRO A 110 13.93 -7.89 -6.43
CA PRO A 110 13.82 -9.32 -6.15
C PRO A 110 13.62 -9.60 -4.66
N CYS A 111 12.96 -10.71 -4.33
CA CYS A 111 12.74 -11.16 -2.96
C CYS A 111 13.79 -12.18 -2.46
N THR A 112 14.99 -12.23 -3.04
CA THR A 112 16.08 -13.05 -2.49
C THR A 112 16.55 -12.48 -1.15
N PRO A 113 17.07 -13.31 -0.22
CA PRO A 113 17.55 -12.83 1.09
C PRO A 113 18.54 -11.67 0.98
N GLU A 114 19.48 -11.73 0.02
CA GLU A 114 20.48 -10.68 -0.21
C GLU A 114 19.83 -9.38 -0.71
N SER A 115 18.83 -9.49 -1.58
CA SER A 115 18.10 -8.35 -2.11
C SER A 115 17.25 -7.70 -1.02
N LEU A 116 16.54 -8.48 -0.19
CA LEU A 116 15.77 -7.98 0.94
C LEU A 116 16.66 -7.26 1.97
N CYS A 117 17.81 -7.84 2.31
CA CYS A 117 18.79 -7.21 3.19
C CYS A 117 19.28 -5.87 2.63
N LYS A 118 19.59 -5.82 1.33
CA LYS A 118 19.98 -4.59 0.64
C LYS A 118 18.86 -3.55 0.66
N VAL A 119 17.64 -3.92 0.29
CA VAL A 119 16.47 -3.03 0.24
C VAL A 119 16.18 -2.41 1.61
N LEU A 120 16.29 -3.20 2.69
CA LEU A 120 16.11 -2.73 4.06
C LEU A 120 17.24 -1.81 4.55
N SER A 121 18.36 -1.74 3.83
CA SER A 121 19.47 -0.81 4.11
C SER A 121 19.43 0.44 3.21
N MET A 122 18.50 0.52 2.26
CA MET A 122 18.44 1.63 1.31
C MET A 122 17.76 2.86 1.93
N ASP A 123 18.23 4.03 1.50
CA ASP A 123 17.53 5.28 1.75
C ASP A 123 16.43 5.50 0.70
N PHE A 124 15.27 5.98 1.16
CA PHE A 124 14.14 6.31 0.32
C PHE A 124 13.80 7.79 0.44
N PRO A 125 13.34 8.46 -0.64
CA PRO A 125 12.96 9.88 -0.61
C PRO A 125 11.61 10.12 0.09
N PHE A 126 11.18 9.18 0.93
CA PHE A 126 9.91 9.15 1.65
C PHE A 126 10.05 8.27 2.88
N GLU A 127 9.20 8.52 3.88
CA GLU A 127 9.03 7.62 5.01
C GLU A 127 8.39 6.31 4.53
N VAL A 128 9.00 5.17 4.88
CA VAL A 128 8.52 3.84 4.47
C VAL A 128 7.42 3.37 5.41
N ASP A 129 6.25 3.03 4.87
CA ASP A 129 5.15 2.43 5.63
C ASP A 129 5.30 0.91 5.73
N GLY A 130 5.64 0.28 4.61
CA GLY A 130 5.80 -1.17 4.53
C GLY A 130 6.16 -1.67 3.15
N LEU A 131 6.08 -2.99 3.00
CA LEU A 131 6.55 -3.74 1.86
C LEU A 131 5.38 -4.52 1.26
N LEU A 132 5.13 -4.30 -0.04
CA LEU A 132 4.21 -5.13 -0.82
C LEU A 132 5.00 -6.19 -1.58
N PHE A 133 4.58 -7.44 -1.48
CA PHE A 133 5.14 -8.59 -2.19
C PHE A 133 4.17 -9.01 -3.27
N TYR A 134 4.57 -8.94 -4.54
CA TYR A 134 3.73 -9.33 -5.67
C TYR A 134 4.25 -10.60 -6.30
N HIS A 135 3.36 -11.57 -6.55
CA HIS A 135 3.67 -12.69 -7.42
C HIS A 135 3.82 -12.19 -8.87
N LYS A 136 4.90 -12.55 -9.57
CA LYS A 136 5.25 -12.01 -10.90
C LYS A 136 4.19 -12.27 -11.98
N GLN A 137 3.44 -13.35 -11.83
CA GLN A 137 2.40 -13.75 -12.80
C GLN A 137 1.00 -13.25 -12.42
N THR A 138 0.88 -12.45 -11.35
CA THR A 138 -0.40 -11.94 -10.90
C THR A 138 -0.95 -10.93 -11.90
N HIS A 139 -2.25 -11.03 -12.20
CA HIS A 139 -2.95 -10.06 -13.02
C HIS A 139 -3.71 -9.10 -12.11
N TYR A 140 -3.84 -7.83 -12.51
CA TYR A 140 -4.59 -6.87 -11.72
C TYR A 140 -6.07 -7.24 -11.64
N SER A 141 -6.51 -7.72 -10.49
CA SER A 141 -7.91 -8.02 -10.17
C SER A 141 -8.35 -7.18 -8.96
N PRO A 142 -9.43 -6.38 -9.06
CA PRO A 142 -9.97 -5.68 -7.91
C PRO A 142 -10.38 -6.63 -6.78
N GLY A 143 -10.09 -6.28 -5.53
CA GLY A 143 -10.41 -7.09 -4.35
C GLY A 143 -9.16 -7.61 -3.62
N SER A 144 -9.36 -8.26 -2.47
CA SER A 144 -8.28 -8.94 -1.74
C SER A 144 -7.77 -10.14 -2.52
N THR A 145 -6.46 -10.38 -2.45
CA THR A 145 -5.83 -11.54 -3.08
C THR A 145 -4.58 -11.98 -2.31
N PRO A 146 -4.37 -13.29 -2.14
CA PRO A 146 -3.17 -13.83 -1.51
C PRO A 146 -1.93 -13.70 -2.42
N LEU A 147 -2.11 -13.38 -3.71
CA LEU A 147 -1.02 -13.15 -4.67
C LEU A 147 -0.33 -11.79 -4.47
N VAL A 148 -0.79 -11.00 -3.50
CA VAL A 148 -0.12 -9.78 -3.04
C VAL A 148 -0.05 -9.80 -1.52
N GLY A 149 1.17 -9.90 -0.99
CA GLY A 149 1.44 -9.89 0.45
C GLY A 149 1.82 -8.51 0.97
N TRP A 150 1.55 -8.23 2.23
CA TRP A 150 1.95 -7.03 2.94
C TRP A 150 2.70 -7.36 4.23
N LEU A 151 3.80 -6.65 4.49
CA LEU A 151 4.50 -6.66 5.77
C LEU A 151 4.97 -5.26 6.16
N ARG A 152 5.07 -5.04 7.47
CA ARG A 152 5.88 -3.93 8.00
C ARG A 152 7.36 -4.30 7.89
N PRO A 153 8.29 -3.34 7.70
CA PRO A 153 9.69 -3.68 7.45
C PRO A 153 10.33 -4.43 8.64
N TYR A 154 9.96 -4.10 9.88
CA TYR A 154 10.42 -4.80 11.09
C TYR A 154 9.87 -6.22 11.25
N MET A 155 8.85 -6.64 10.49
CA MET A 155 8.32 -8.00 10.51
C MET A 155 9.10 -8.95 9.59
N VAL A 156 9.92 -8.43 8.68
CA VAL A 156 10.60 -9.23 7.65
C VAL A 156 11.45 -10.34 8.25
N SER A 157 12.21 -10.05 9.30
CA SER A 157 13.07 -11.05 9.93
C SER A 157 12.28 -12.16 10.60
N ASP A 158 11.18 -11.81 11.28
CA ASP A 158 10.36 -12.77 12.04
C ASP A 158 9.56 -13.69 11.11
N ILE A 159 9.05 -13.14 10.01
CA ILE A 159 8.15 -13.85 9.10
C ILE A 159 8.92 -14.59 8.02
N LEU A 160 9.91 -13.96 7.38
CA LEU A 160 10.66 -14.57 6.28
C LEU A 160 11.87 -15.39 6.76
N GLY A 161 12.23 -15.31 8.04
CA GLY A 161 13.37 -16.03 8.61
C GLY A 161 14.72 -15.59 8.03
N VAL A 162 14.79 -14.39 7.44
CA VAL A 162 16.02 -13.84 6.85
C VAL A 162 16.73 -12.90 7.82
N ALA A 163 18.06 -12.89 7.74
CA ALA A 163 18.86 -11.88 8.43
C ALA A 163 18.61 -10.51 7.79
N VAL A 164 18.37 -9.49 8.63
CA VAL A 164 18.11 -8.12 8.19
C VAL A 164 19.14 -7.18 8.82
N PRO A 165 19.52 -6.09 8.12
CA PRO A 165 20.44 -5.09 8.67
C PRO A 165 19.83 -4.44 9.93
N ALA A 166 20.65 -4.04 10.89
CA ALA A 166 20.18 -3.17 11.96
C ALA A 166 19.95 -1.75 11.42
N GLY A 167 18.77 -1.18 11.63
CA GLY A 167 18.46 0.16 11.16
C GLY A 167 17.03 0.60 11.47
N PRO A 168 16.66 1.82 11.07
CA PRO A 168 15.34 2.39 11.37
C PRO A 168 14.17 1.53 10.86
N LEU A 169 14.33 0.88 9.70
CA LEU A 169 13.29 0.04 9.11
C LEU A 169 13.11 -1.29 9.86
N THR A 170 14.17 -1.82 10.45
CA THR A 170 14.18 -3.15 11.08
C THR A 170 14.08 -3.10 12.60
N THR A 171 14.17 -1.90 13.17
CA THR A 171 13.96 -1.67 14.60
C THR A 171 12.51 -1.97 14.96
N LYS A 172 12.30 -2.92 15.87
CA LYS A 172 10.96 -3.33 16.30
C LYS A 172 10.41 -2.33 17.32
N PRO A 173 9.22 -1.75 17.09
CA PRO A 173 8.53 -1.02 18.14
C PRO A 173 8.06 -1.96 19.26
N GLU A 174 7.82 -1.42 20.46
CA GLU A 174 7.40 -2.21 21.64
C GLU A 174 6.14 -3.05 21.37
N TYR A 175 5.21 -2.53 20.56
CA TYR A 175 3.97 -3.21 20.22
C TYR A 175 4.12 -4.30 19.14
N ALA A 176 5.29 -4.45 18.51
CA ALA A 176 5.47 -5.33 17.34
C ALA A 176 5.08 -6.79 17.62
N GLY A 177 5.45 -7.32 18.78
CA GLY A 177 5.12 -8.69 19.16
C GLY A 177 3.62 -8.92 19.29
N HIS A 178 2.91 -8.02 19.98
CA HIS A 178 1.46 -8.09 20.14
C HIS A 178 0.74 -7.91 18.80
N GLN A 179 1.20 -6.98 17.96
CA GLN A 179 0.63 -6.78 16.62
C GLN A 179 0.75 -8.05 15.76
N LEU A 180 1.91 -8.71 15.77
CA LEU A 180 2.12 -9.93 15.00
C LEU A 180 1.18 -11.06 15.46
N GLN A 181 1.02 -11.22 16.78
CA GLN A 181 0.07 -12.20 17.33
C GLN A 181 -1.37 -11.94 16.88
N GLN A 182 -1.82 -10.68 16.93
CA GLN A 182 -3.16 -10.31 16.46
C GLN A 182 -3.37 -10.61 14.97
N ILE A 183 -2.35 -10.35 14.13
CA ILE A 183 -2.43 -10.64 12.70
C ILE A 183 -2.57 -12.15 12.46
N ILE A 184 -1.76 -12.97 13.12
CA ILE A 184 -1.81 -14.43 13.00
C ILE A 184 -3.16 -14.98 13.46
N GLU A 185 -3.68 -14.51 14.60
CA GLU A 185 -4.96 -14.95 15.14
C GLU A 185 -6.14 -14.57 14.22
N HIS A 186 -6.12 -13.35 13.67
CA HIS A 186 -7.14 -12.90 12.73
C HIS A 186 -7.13 -13.75 11.45
N LYS A 187 -5.94 -14.05 10.91
CA LYS A 187 -5.81 -14.88 9.71
C LYS A 187 -6.36 -16.29 9.92
N ARG A 188 -5.97 -16.95 11.02
CA ARG A 188 -6.51 -18.27 11.41
C ARG A 188 -8.04 -18.26 11.50
N SER A 189 -8.60 -17.19 12.07
CA SER A 189 -10.05 -17.06 12.21
C SER A 189 -10.77 -16.90 10.85
N GLN A 190 -10.16 -16.19 9.89
CA GLN A 190 -10.73 -16.06 8.55
C GLN A 190 -10.70 -17.39 7.77
N GLU A 191 -9.64 -18.18 7.91
CA GLU A 191 -9.51 -19.51 7.30
C GLU A 191 -10.57 -20.47 7.88
N ASP A 192 -10.73 -20.51 9.20
CA ASP A 192 -11.75 -21.32 9.87
C ASP A 192 -13.18 -20.94 9.42
N MET A 193 -13.44 -19.66 9.15
CA MET A 193 -14.72 -19.19 8.62
C MET A 193 -14.91 -19.59 7.15
N LYS A 194 -13.87 -19.48 6.33
CA LYS A 194 -13.90 -19.84 4.90
C LYS A 194 -14.15 -21.33 4.69
N ASP A 195 -13.57 -22.17 5.53
CA ASP A 195 -13.79 -23.63 5.52
C ASP A 195 -15.24 -23.98 5.90
N LYS A 196 -15.85 -23.22 6.82
CA LYS A 196 -17.27 -23.37 7.22
C LYS A 196 -18.27 -22.80 6.20
N LEU A 197 -17.85 -21.88 5.34
CA LEU A 197 -18.70 -21.13 4.38
C LEU A 197 -18.74 -21.72 2.96
N THR A 198 -18.24 -22.94 2.75
CA THR A 198 -18.36 -23.67 1.47
C THR A 198 -19.81 -23.92 0.99
N HIS A 199 -20.83 -23.47 1.75
CA HIS A 199 -22.22 -23.33 1.31
C HIS A 199 -22.86 -21.96 1.68
N LYS A 200 -22.45 -20.87 1.03
CA LYS A 200 -23.30 -19.76 0.50
C LYS A 200 -22.46 -18.49 0.27
N PRO A 201 -22.73 -17.71 -0.79
CA PRO A 201 -22.14 -16.39 -0.93
C PRO A 201 -22.91 -15.41 -0.05
N SER A 202 -22.21 -14.67 0.81
CA SER A 202 -22.77 -13.47 1.42
C SER A 202 -21.96 -12.26 1.00
N GLU A 203 -22.69 -11.33 0.37
CA GLU A 203 -22.39 -9.90 0.33
C GLU A 203 -22.18 -9.39 1.76
N ASN A 204 -21.14 -8.58 1.94
CA ASN A 204 -21.09 -7.36 2.75
C ASN A 204 -19.63 -7.01 3.05
N GLY A 205 -19.04 -6.27 2.13
CA GLY A 205 -17.75 -5.61 2.33
C GLY A 205 -17.92 -4.51 3.36
N HIS A 206 -17.51 -4.78 4.59
CA HIS A 206 -17.43 -3.76 5.63
C HIS A 206 -16.13 -3.93 6.43
N TYR A 207 -15.34 -2.87 6.41
CA TYR A 207 -14.11 -2.63 7.18
C TYR A 207 -12.84 -3.41 6.77
N GLU A 208 -12.19 -3.07 5.65
CA GLU A 208 -10.79 -3.47 5.44
C GLU A 208 -9.87 -2.33 5.01
N LEU A 209 -9.02 -1.94 5.96
CA LEU A 209 -7.70 -1.34 5.76
C LEU A 209 -7.71 0.01 5.02
N GLU A 210 -8.41 1.00 5.56
CA GLU A 210 -8.26 2.41 5.13
C GLU A 210 -6.83 2.95 5.38
N HIS A 211 -6.03 2.25 6.18
CA HIS A 211 -4.64 2.60 6.46
C HIS A 211 -3.76 1.35 6.29
N LEU A 212 -2.79 1.42 5.39
CA LEU A 212 -1.58 0.58 5.47
C LEU A 212 -0.70 1.00 6.69
N SER A 213 -1.08 2.11 7.32
CA SER A 213 -0.39 2.71 8.45
C SER A 213 -0.96 2.27 9.80
N THR A 214 -0.06 2.05 10.76
CA THR A 214 -0.34 1.71 12.16
C THR A 214 -1.42 2.61 12.77
N PRO A 215 -2.37 2.08 13.56
CA PRO A 215 -3.19 2.90 14.44
C PRO A 215 -2.28 3.72 15.36
N LYS A 216 -2.39 5.06 15.33
CA LYS A 216 -1.75 5.90 16.35
C LYS A 216 -2.50 5.70 17.67
N LEU A 217 -1.77 5.46 18.77
CA LEU A 217 -2.35 5.49 20.11
C LEU A 217 -3.08 6.83 20.31
N LYS A 218 -4.35 6.79 20.74
CA LYS A 218 -4.96 7.96 21.36
C LYS A 218 -4.14 8.29 22.60
N SER A 219 -3.65 9.53 22.68
CA SER A 219 -3.04 10.06 23.90
C SER A 219 -4.00 9.85 25.08
N PRO A 220 -3.51 9.45 26.27
CA PRO A 220 -4.36 9.29 27.43
C PRO A 220 -5.04 10.63 27.79
N PRO A 221 -6.28 10.62 28.31
CA PRO A 221 -6.95 11.84 28.72
C PRO A 221 -6.11 12.52 29.81
N HIS A 222 -5.77 13.79 29.58
CA HIS A 222 -5.18 14.65 30.58
C HIS A 222 -6.03 14.61 31.86
N SER A 223 -5.42 14.17 32.95
CA SER A 223 -5.98 14.32 34.29
C SER A 223 -6.01 15.82 34.62
N PRO A 224 -7.16 16.42 34.99
CA PRO A 224 -7.16 17.79 35.49
C PRO A 224 -6.39 17.81 36.82
N GLY A 225 -5.33 18.62 36.85
CA GLY A 225 -4.44 18.76 37.98
C GLY A 225 -5.16 19.27 39.24
N ASN A 226 -4.63 18.85 40.38
CA ASN A 226 -4.96 19.37 41.70
C ASN A 226 -4.86 20.90 41.71
N ILE A 227 -5.98 21.57 41.97
CA ILE A 227 -5.98 22.94 42.48
C ILE A 227 -5.77 22.82 43.98
N MET A 228 -4.53 23.03 44.41
CA MET A 228 -4.24 23.60 45.72
C MET A 228 -4.21 25.11 45.52
N ASP A 229 -5.10 25.84 46.19
CA ASP A 229 -4.86 27.24 46.54
C ASP A 229 -5.48 27.51 47.92
N ASN A 230 -4.65 28.16 48.74
CA ASN A 230 -4.82 28.73 50.10
C ASN A 230 -6.21 28.84 50.72
#